data_AF-A0A3M1Y2P2-F1
#
_entry.id   AF-A0A3M1Y2P2-F1
#
_cell.length_a   1.000
_cell.length_b   1.000
_cell.length_c   1.000
_cell.angle_alpha   90.00
_cell.angle_beta   90.00
_cell.angle_gamma   90.00
#
_symmetry.space_group_name_H-M   'P 1'
#
loop_
_entity.id
_entity.type
_entity.pdbx_description
1 polymer ?
#
loop_
_entity_poly.entity_id
_entity_poly.type
_entity_poly.pdbx_seq_one_letter_code
_entity_poly.pdbx_strand_id
1 'polypeptide(L)'
;MNAQITRVKHLLWRAGFGPDPERWPRWRQLAPGAVLDELLASSQAGELPPLAPLPPLGRPRQMSPEERQAFNQSNRQALLGLNAGWLGHMVRTRDVLREKMVLFWHDHIACRLTYSHLVQRQQAVFRQHALGTFGAPLHAIARDSGMLQFLNNQQNRKAHPNENFARELRELFTLGRGHYTEAAVQAAARAFTGWGFNREGAFVFRRAWHDDGPKTFLGKTGPWDGDDILRILLTRRHTAYFLTEKLYRYFVHPEPDVEQVAVWAEAFYASG
;
A
#
# COMPACT_ATOMS: atom_id res chain seq x y z
N MET A 1 15.18 31.58 -17.66
CA MET A 1 15.37 30.11 -17.51
C MET A 1 14.52 29.42 -18.56
N ASN A 2 15.06 28.46 -19.34
CA ASN A 2 14.30 27.78 -20.41
C ASN A 2 13.06 27.05 -19.81
N ALA A 3 11.87 27.31 -20.36
CA ALA A 3 10.60 26.75 -19.87
C ALA A 3 10.60 25.21 -19.89
N GLN A 4 11.25 24.59 -20.88
CA GLN A 4 11.41 23.13 -20.96
C GLN A 4 12.22 22.59 -19.78
N ILE A 5 13.35 23.21 -19.48
CA ILE A 5 14.22 22.83 -18.35
C ILE A 5 13.43 22.89 -17.04
N THR A 6 12.60 23.91 -16.87
CA THR A 6 11.76 24.08 -15.67
C THR A 6 10.74 22.93 -15.54
N ARG A 7 10.06 22.58 -16.64
CA ARG A 7 9.10 21.46 -16.68
C ARG A 7 9.77 20.11 -16.41
N VAL A 8 10.95 19.86 -16.96
CA VAL A 8 11.70 18.62 -16.69
C VAL A 8 12.14 18.55 -15.22
N LYS A 9 12.63 19.66 -14.64
CA LYS A 9 12.94 19.69 -13.20
C LYS A 9 11.72 19.37 -12.34
N HIS A 10 10.58 19.99 -12.63
CA HIS A 10 9.33 19.72 -11.93
C HIS A 10 8.96 18.24 -12.01
N LEU A 11 9.00 17.66 -13.22
CA LEU A 11 8.76 16.24 -13.43
C LEU A 11 9.70 15.37 -12.59
N LEU A 12 11.01 15.63 -12.60
CA LEU A 12 11.98 14.81 -11.85
C LEU A 12 11.83 14.90 -10.33
N TRP A 13 11.37 16.04 -9.80
CA TRP A 13 11.03 16.18 -8.38
C TRP A 13 9.72 15.47 -8.01
N ARG A 14 8.76 15.42 -8.93
CA ARG A 14 7.44 14.81 -8.72
C ARG A 14 7.44 13.30 -8.96
N ALA A 15 8.04 12.84 -10.05
CA ALA A 15 8.11 11.46 -10.50
C ALA A 15 9.39 10.73 -10.05
N GLY A 16 10.25 11.41 -9.28
CA GLY A 16 11.47 10.84 -8.72
C GLY A 16 11.90 11.60 -7.46
N PHE A 17 13.21 11.66 -7.23
CA PHE A 17 13.82 12.33 -6.07
C PHE A 17 14.67 13.54 -6.48
N GLY A 18 14.36 14.13 -7.64
CA GLY A 18 15.08 15.25 -8.23
C GLY A 18 15.98 14.84 -9.40
N PRO A 19 16.68 15.80 -10.01
CA PRO A 19 17.56 15.54 -11.14
C PRO A 19 18.78 14.70 -10.75
N ASP A 20 18.93 13.56 -11.42
CA ASP A 20 20.12 12.71 -11.34
C ASP A 20 21.31 13.43 -12.00
N PRO A 21 22.45 13.62 -11.31
CA PRO A 21 23.59 14.37 -11.86
C PRO A 21 24.19 13.77 -13.14
N GLU A 22 24.16 12.45 -13.29
CA GLU A 22 24.72 11.74 -14.45
C GLU A 22 23.81 11.87 -15.67
N ARG A 23 22.49 11.79 -15.46
CA ARG A 23 21.47 11.85 -16.53
C ARG A 23 21.04 13.27 -16.88
N TRP A 24 21.21 14.22 -15.96
CA TRP A 24 20.76 15.60 -16.11
C TRP A 24 21.25 16.32 -17.38
N PRO A 25 22.53 16.20 -17.81
CA PRO A 25 23.01 16.83 -19.04
C PRO A 25 22.20 16.46 -20.28
N ARG A 26 21.70 15.21 -20.33
CA ARG A 26 20.83 14.69 -21.40
C ARG A 26 19.36 15.06 -21.17
N TRP A 27 18.82 14.78 -19.98
CA TRP A 27 17.41 15.02 -19.68
C TRP A 27 16.98 16.47 -19.85
N ARG A 28 17.85 17.45 -19.56
CA ARG A 28 17.54 18.88 -19.74
C ARG A 28 17.32 19.28 -21.20
N GLN A 29 17.74 18.44 -22.16
CA GLN A 29 17.56 18.66 -23.60
C GLN A 29 16.32 17.95 -24.15
N LEU A 30 15.73 17.01 -23.41
CA LEU A 30 14.56 16.25 -23.82
C LEU A 30 13.26 16.96 -23.49
N ALA A 31 12.21 16.64 -24.24
CA ALA A 31 10.84 17.00 -23.87
C ALA A 31 10.41 16.26 -22.60
N PRO A 32 9.56 16.85 -21.72
CA PRO A 32 9.10 16.19 -20.50
C PRO A 32 8.47 14.81 -20.72
N GLY A 33 7.73 14.62 -21.83
CA GLY A 33 7.14 13.34 -22.20
C GLY A 33 8.20 12.24 -22.39
N ALA A 34 9.26 12.52 -23.14
CA ALA A 34 10.35 11.55 -23.35
C ALA A 34 11.07 11.17 -22.05
N VAL A 35 11.22 12.13 -21.12
CA VAL A 35 11.78 11.82 -19.78
C VAL A 35 10.81 10.94 -18.99
N LEU A 36 9.51 11.21 -19.03
CA LEU A 36 8.50 10.37 -18.38
C LEU A 36 8.48 8.95 -18.95
N ASP A 37 8.55 8.80 -20.27
CA ASP A 37 8.57 7.50 -20.94
C ASP A 37 9.77 6.67 -20.49
N GLU A 38 10.96 7.29 -20.34
CA GLU A 38 12.13 6.60 -19.81
C GLU A 38 11.97 6.17 -18.35
N LEU A 39 11.38 7.03 -17.51
CA LEU A 39 11.13 6.73 -16.09
C LEU A 39 10.14 5.56 -15.94
N LEU A 40 9.10 5.53 -16.79
CA LEU A 40 8.13 4.44 -16.84
C LEU A 40 8.79 3.15 -17.32
N ALA A 41 9.54 3.20 -18.42
CA ALA A 41 10.19 2.03 -18.99
C ALA A 41 11.17 1.36 -18.02
N SER A 42 12.06 2.15 -17.38
CA SER A 42 12.97 1.60 -16.36
C SER A 42 12.21 1.01 -15.18
N SER A 43 11.22 1.76 -14.67
CA SER A 43 10.46 1.37 -13.49
C SER A 43 9.48 0.21 -13.71
N GLN A 44 9.17 -0.14 -14.96
CA GLN A 44 8.41 -1.35 -15.28
C GLN A 44 9.33 -2.56 -15.47
N ALA A 45 10.45 -2.39 -16.18
CA ALA A 45 11.37 -3.47 -16.51
C ALA A 45 12.34 -3.87 -15.39
N GLY A 46 12.58 -2.97 -14.43
CA GLY A 46 13.58 -3.17 -13.37
C GLY A 46 13.31 -4.39 -12.50
N GLU A 47 14.37 -5.01 -12.00
CA GLU A 47 14.28 -6.13 -11.06
C GLU A 47 13.95 -5.66 -9.65
N LEU A 48 13.21 -6.49 -8.91
CA LEU A 48 12.92 -6.21 -7.51
C LEU A 48 14.16 -6.49 -6.66
N PRO A 49 14.52 -5.61 -5.70
CA PRO A 49 15.62 -5.88 -4.78
C PRO A 49 15.36 -7.19 -4.02
N PRO A 50 16.40 -8.02 -3.82
CA PRO A 50 16.26 -9.26 -3.06
C PRO A 50 15.91 -8.96 -1.60
N LEU A 51 15.18 -9.90 -0.97
CA LEU A 51 14.88 -9.80 0.44
C LEU A 51 16.12 -10.14 1.27
N ALA A 52 16.50 -9.23 2.17
CA ALA A 52 17.56 -9.49 3.14
C ALA A 52 17.14 -10.60 4.12
N PRO A 53 18.08 -11.44 4.59
CA PRO A 53 17.81 -12.38 5.67
C PRO A 53 17.56 -11.60 6.96
N LEU A 54 16.35 -11.71 7.51
CA LEU A 54 15.91 -10.99 8.70
C LEU A 54 15.57 -11.96 9.83
N PRO A 55 15.64 -11.52 11.10
CA PRO A 55 15.13 -12.33 12.20
C PRO A 55 13.65 -12.69 11.94
N PRO A 56 13.25 -13.94 12.21
CA PRO A 56 11.85 -14.35 12.01
C PRO A 56 10.92 -13.60 12.96
N LEU A 57 9.61 -13.77 12.78
CA LEU A 57 8.63 -13.32 13.76
C LEU A 57 8.95 -13.96 15.13
N GLY A 58 9.44 -13.12 16.05
CA GLY A 58 9.86 -13.57 17.39
C GLY A 58 8.71 -14.14 18.20
N ARG A 59 9.05 -14.84 19.29
CA ARG A 59 8.08 -15.46 20.22
C ARG A 59 8.25 -14.89 21.63
N PRO A 60 7.83 -13.64 21.90
CA PRO A 60 8.13 -12.98 23.18
C PRO A 60 7.65 -13.71 24.43
N ARG A 61 6.60 -14.55 24.31
CA ARG A 61 6.06 -15.34 25.43
C ARG A 61 6.82 -16.65 25.70
N GLN A 62 7.67 -17.09 24.77
CA GLN A 62 8.47 -18.32 24.88
C GLN A 62 9.96 -18.03 25.07
N MET A 63 10.34 -16.75 25.11
CA MET A 63 11.72 -16.30 25.21
C MET A 63 12.07 -16.01 26.66
N SER A 64 13.28 -16.36 27.08
CA SER A 64 13.89 -15.81 28.29
C SER A 64 14.03 -14.28 28.19
N PRO A 65 14.21 -13.56 29.31
CA PRO A 65 14.51 -12.13 29.27
C PRO A 65 15.69 -11.77 28.35
N GLU A 66 16.75 -12.57 28.38
CA GLU A 66 17.98 -12.39 27.58
C GLU A 66 17.71 -12.64 26.09
N GLU A 67 17.01 -13.73 25.75
CA GLU A 67 16.62 -14.03 24.37
C GLU A 67 15.72 -12.92 23.79
N ARG A 68 14.79 -12.41 24.60
CA ARG A 68 13.90 -11.31 24.21
C ARG A 68 14.68 -10.02 24.00
N GLN A 69 15.67 -9.73 24.85
CA GLN A 69 16.54 -8.56 24.70
C GLN A 69 17.36 -8.66 23.41
N ALA A 70 18.00 -9.81 23.16
CA ALA A 70 18.77 -10.06 21.95
C ALA A 70 17.90 -9.96 20.68
N PHE A 71 16.69 -10.55 20.70
CA PHE A 71 15.73 -10.43 19.61
C PHE A 71 15.34 -8.98 19.34
N ASN A 72 15.00 -8.21 20.38
CA ASN A 72 14.62 -6.80 20.23
C ASN A 72 15.77 -5.95 19.67
N GLN A 73 17.00 -6.20 20.11
CA GLN A 73 18.19 -5.52 19.59
C GLN A 73 18.41 -5.84 18.11
N SER A 74 18.38 -7.13 17.74
CA SER A 74 18.51 -7.59 16.34
C SER A 74 17.40 -7.00 15.45
N ASN A 75 16.15 -7.04 15.91
CA ASN A 75 15.02 -6.47 15.19
C ASN A 75 15.15 -4.96 14.99
N ARG A 76 15.61 -4.21 16.02
CA ARG A 76 15.85 -2.77 15.91
C ARG A 76 16.97 -2.46 14.92
N GLN A 77 18.07 -3.20 14.96
CA GLN A 77 19.17 -3.03 14.00
C GLN A 77 18.72 -3.33 12.57
N ALA A 78 17.93 -4.39 12.38
CA ALA A 78 17.34 -4.73 11.10
C ALA A 78 16.42 -3.62 10.57
N LEU A 79 15.56 -3.03 11.40
CA LEU A 79 14.71 -1.89 11.01
C LEU A 79 15.54 -0.68 10.57
N LEU A 80 16.60 -0.34 11.30
CA LEU A 80 17.51 0.74 10.91
C LEU A 80 18.19 0.43 9.56
N GLY A 81 18.62 -0.81 9.36
CA GLY A 81 19.21 -1.29 8.11
C GLY A 81 18.24 -1.21 6.93
N LEU A 82 16.98 -1.61 7.11
CA LEU A 82 15.94 -1.50 6.07
C LEU A 82 15.68 -0.04 5.70
N ASN A 83 15.58 0.86 6.68
CA ASN A 83 15.34 2.28 6.44
C ASN A 83 16.52 2.93 5.69
N ALA A 84 17.75 2.73 6.18
CA ALA A 84 18.95 3.26 5.54
C ALA A 84 19.16 2.64 4.15
N GLY A 85 18.89 1.34 4.01
CA GLY A 85 18.97 0.62 2.75
C GLY A 85 17.98 1.15 1.71
N TRP A 86 16.73 1.41 2.12
CA TRP A 86 15.73 1.98 1.22
C TRP A 86 16.09 3.41 0.79
N LEU A 87 16.53 4.26 1.71
CA LEU A 87 17.04 5.61 1.38
C LEU A 87 18.21 5.54 0.40
N GLY A 88 19.20 4.67 0.66
CA GLY A 88 20.31 4.46 -0.25
C GLY A 88 19.89 3.88 -1.61
N HIS A 89 18.81 3.09 -1.67
CA HIS A 89 18.26 2.57 -2.92
C HIS A 89 17.55 3.68 -3.72
N MET A 90 16.74 4.53 -3.08
CA MET A 90 16.08 5.67 -3.70
C MET A 90 17.06 6.65 -4.36
N VAL A 91 18.27 6.79 -3.81
CA VAL A 91 19.33 7.63 -4.39
C VAL A 91 20.01 7.00 -5.61
N ARG A 92 20.16 5.67 -5.66
CA ARG A 92 21.01 4.98 -6.64
C ARG A 92 20.25 4.27 -7.75
N THR A 93 18.97 3.98 -7.54
CA THR A 93 18.18 3.20 -8.50
C THR A 93 17.94 3.97 -9.80
N ARG A 94 17.85 3.23 -10.91
CA ARG A 94 17.35 3.77 -12.18
C ARG A 94 15.81 3.77 -12.24
N ASP A 95 15.17 3.04 -11.32
CA ASP A 95 13.73 2.79 -11.26
C ASP A 95 13.05 3.78 -10.29
N VAL A 96 13.45 5.04 -10.36
CA VAL A 96 13.08 6.05 -9.35
C VAL A 96 11.58 6.27 -9.25
N LEU A 97 10.84 6.12 -10.35
CA LEU A 97 9.38 6.24 -10.35
C LEU A 97 8.72 5.08 -9.62
N ARG A 98 9.26 3.85 -9.71
CA ARG A 98 8.80 2.71 -8.92
C ARG A 98 8.91 3.01 -7.43
N GLU A 99 10.08 3.45 -6.97
CA GLU A 99 10.28 3.75 -5.55
C GLU A 99 9.49 4.98 -5.09
N LYS A 100 9.26 5.94 -5.99
CA LYS A 100 8.36 7.07 -5.74
C LYS A 100 6.92 6.60 -5.53
N MET A 101 6.45 5.62 -6.31
CA MET A 101 5.16 4.96 -6.08
C MET A 101 5.14 4.12 -4.79
N VAL A 102 6.22 3.42 -4.45
CA VAL A 102 6.32 2.68 -3.17
C VAL A 102 6.16 3.64 -1.99
N LEU A 103 6.78 4.81 -2.05
CA LEU A 103 6.63 5.84 -1.04
C LEU A 103 5.19 6.37 -0.96
N PHE A 104 4.54 6.57 -2.12
CA PHE A 104 3.12 6.90 -2.18
C PHE A 104 2.24 5.82 -1.52
N TRP A 105 2.46 4.54 -1.84
CA TRP A 105 1.68 3.44 -1.27
C TRP A 105 1.91 3.28 0.24
N HIS A 106 3.14 3.48 0.70
CA HIS A 106 3.48 3.46 2.12
C HIS A 106 2.76 4.59 2.89
N ASP A 107 2.58 5.76 2.28
CA ASP A 107 1.79 6.86 2.87
C ASP A 107 0.27 6.60 2.80
N HIS A 108 -0.22 6.14 1.64
CA HIS A 108 -1.63 5.86 1.43
C HIS A 108 -2.15 4.73 2.33
N ILE A 109 -1.37 3.65 2.44
CA ILE A 109 -1.65 2.48 3.27
C ILE A 109 -0.77 2.57 4.52
N ALA A 110 -1.06 3.57 5.34
CA ALA A 110 -0.31 3.81 6.57
C ALA A 110 -0.46 2.64 7.55
N CYS A 111 0.65 1.95 7.84
CA CYS A 111 0.68 0.78 8.71
C CYS A 111 1.89 0.86 9.64
N ARG A 112 1.66 0.92 10.96
CA ARG A 112 2.77 0.95 11.93
C ARG A 112 3.19 -0.48 12.27
N LEU A 113 4.37 -0.86 11.77
CA LEU A 113 4.96 -2.18 11.97
C LEU A 113 6.16 -2.13 12.92
N THR A 114 6.25 -3.12 13.81
CA THR A 114 7.33 -3.22 14.81
C THR A 114 8.32 -4.34 14.53
N TYR A 115 8.01 -5.24 13.60
CA TYR A 115 8.87 -6.38 13.23
C TYR A 115 9.49 -6.15 11.85
N SER A 116 10.82 -6.22 11.76
CA SER A 116 11.57 -5.98 10.53
C SER A 116 11.14 -6.90 9.39
N HIS A 117 10.86 -8.18 9.69
CA HIS A 117 10.35 -9.14 8.73
C HIS A 117 9.02 -8.70 8.08
N LEU A 118 8.11 -8.09 8.86
CA LEU A 118 6.84 -7.59 8.33
C LEU A 118 7.04 -6.32 7.49
N VAL A 119 7.89 -5.41 7.95
CA VAL A 119 8.24 -4.19 7.20
C VAL A 119 8.78 -4.53 5.82
N GLN A 120 9.74 -5.45 5.75
CA GLN A 120 10.33 -5.85 4.48
C GLN A 120 9.30 -6.51 3.55
N ARG A 121 8.46 -7.41 4.07
CA ARG A 121 7.41 -8.06 3.26
C ARG A 121 6.40 -7.07 2.71
N GLN A 122 5.92 -6.14 3.53
CA GLN A 122 4.97 -5.13 3.09
C GLN A 122 5.59 -4.19 2.04
N GLN A 123 6.84 -3.78 2.23
CA GLN A 123 7.57 -3.00 1.23
C GLN A 123 7.73 -3.76 -0.09
N ALA A 124 7.97 -5.08 -0.04
CA ALA A 124 8.06 -5.91 -1.25
C ALA A 124 6.71 -5.97 -2.00
N VAL A 125 5.59 -6.07 -1.27
CA VAL A 125 4.23 -5.98 -1.85
C VAL A 125 4.04 -4.64 -2.55
N PHE A 126 4.41 -3.53 -1.91
CA PHE A 126 4.30 -2.21 -2.53
C PHE A 126 5.17 -2.09 -3.79
N ARG A 127 6.39 -2.65 -3.80
CA ARG A 127 7.24 -2.65 -5.00
C ARG A 127 6.66 -3.50 -6.12
N GLN A 128 6.15 -4.68 -5.79
CA GLN A 128 5.55 -5.61 -6.76
C GLN A 128 4.35 -4.98 -7.48
N HIS A 129 3.56 -4.17 -6.77
CA HIS A 129 2.35 -3.57 -7.31
C HIS A 129 2.48 -2.06 -7.59
N ALA A 130 3.70 -1.51 -7.52
CA ALA A 130 3.94 -0.07 -7.53
C ALA A 130 3.27 0.66 -8.71
N LEU A 131 3.31 0.06 -9.90
CA LEU A 131 2.79 0.61 -11.16
C LEU A 131 1.63 -0.22 -11.74
N GLY A 132 1.03 -1.10 -10.93
CA GLY A 132 -0.07 -1.97 -11.36
C GLY A 132 -1.45 -1.36 -11.09
N THR A 133 -2.49 -2.19 -11.29
CA THR A 133 -3.87 -1.90 -10.91
C THR A 133 -4.04 -1.86 -9.39
N PHE A 134 -4.90 -1.00 -8.84
CA PHE A 134 -5.07 -0.86 -7.39
C PHE A 134 -5.74 -2.04 -6.69
N GLY A 135 -6.53 -2.85 -7.40
CA GLY A 135 -7.11 -4.05 -6.81
C GLY A 135 -6.05 -5.00 -6.25
N ALA A 136 -4.96 -5.22 -6.99
CA ALA A 136 -3.89 -6.13 -6.58
C ALA A 136 -3.21 -5.75 -5.24
N PRO A 137 -2.69 -4.53 -5.04
CA PRO A 137 -2.12 -4.13 -3.75
C PRO A 137 -3.17 -4.11 -2.65
N LEU A 138 -4.43 -3.73 -2.94
CA LEU A 138 -5.49 -3.73 -1.93
C LEU A 138 -5.76 -5.15 -1.38
N HIS A 139 -5.87 -6.14 -2.26
CA HIS A 139 -6.02 -7.55 -1.85
C HIS A 139 -4.78 -8.07 -1.12
N ALA A 140 -3.58 -7.76 -1.62
CA ALA A 140 -2.33 -8.20 -1.01
C ALA A 140 -2.18 -7.66 0.42
N ILE A 141 -2.45 -6.36 0.62
CA ILE A 141 -2.39 -5.71 1.93
C ILE A 141 -3.49 -6.19 2.87
N ALA A 142 -4.71 -6.45 2.37
CA ALA A 142 -5.77 -6.97 3.22
C ALA A 142 -5.42 -8.33 3.86
N ARG A 143 -4.51 -9.08 3.22
CA ARG A 143 -3.98 -10.36 3.72
C ARG A 143 -2.59 -10.24 4.35
N ASP A 144 -1.99 -9.05 4.35
CA ASP A 144 -0.67 -8.80 4.93
C ASP A 144 -0.71 -9.00 6.45
N SER A 145 0.25 -9.76 6.99
CA SER A 145 0.29 -10.06 8.43
C SER A 145 0.59 -8.82 9.27
N GLY A 146 1.33 -7.86 8.72
CA GLY A 146 1.53 -6.55 9.31
C GLY A 146 0.22 -5.79 9.47
N MET A 147 -0.56 -5.69 8.39
CA MET A 147 -1.87 -5.02 8.40
C MET A 147 -2.88 -5.72 9.34
N LEU A 148 -2.97 -7.05 9.26
CA LEU A 148 -3.86 -7.84 10.12
C LEU A 148 -3.48 -7.73 11.60
N GLN A 149 -2.19 -7.57 11.92
CA GLN A 149 -1.71 -7.30 13.27
C GLN A 149 -2.05 -5.87 13.69
N PHE A 150 -1.75 -4.87 12.86
CA PHE A 150 -1.94 -3.45 13.15
C PHE A 150 -3.39 -3.11 13.49
N LEU A 151 -4.34 -3.69 12.75
CA LEU A 151 -5.78 -3.45 12.92
C LEU A 151 -6.48 -4.52 13.76
N ASN A 152 -5.70 -5.34 14.49
CA ASN A 152 -6.20 -6.36 15.42
C ASN A 152 -7.18 -7.38 14.80
N ASN A 153 -7.09 -7.64 13.50
CA ASN A 153 -8.01 -8.54 12.81
C ASN A 153 -7.82 -10.01 13.20
N GLN A 154 -6.65 -10.37 13.76
CA GLN A 154 -6.43 -11.70 14.37
C GLN A 154 -7.44 -12.06 15.48
N GLN A 155 -8.07 -11.05 16.09
CA GLN A 155 -9.11 -11.21 17.13
C GLN A 155 -10.53 -11.18 16.55
N ASN A 156 -10.69 -10.91 15.26
CA ASN A 156 -11.98 -10.78 14.59
C ASN A 156 -12.63 -12.16 14.40
N ARG A 157 -13.68 -12.44 15.18
CA ARG A 157 -14.39 -13.72 15.20
C ARG A 157 -15.88 -13.47 15.08
N LYS A 158 -16.62 -14.42 14.50
CA LYS A 158 -18.09 -14.32 14.31
C LYS A 158 -18.88 -13.93 15.56
N ALA A 159 -18.44 -14.38 16.74
CA ALA A 159 -19.08 -14.04 18.01
C ALA A 159 -18.75 -12.62 18.52
N HIS A 160 -17.61 -12.08 18.10
CA HIS A 160 -17.13 -10.74 18.46
C HIS A 160 -16.47 -10.07 17.24
N PRO A 161 -17.27 -9.59 16.27
CA PRO A 161 -16.72 -8.92 15.10
C PRO A 161 -15.91 -7.68 15.51
N ASN A 162 -14.70 -7.55 14.98
CA ASN A 162 -13.84 -6.38 15.17
C ASN A 162 -13.91 -5.47 13.95
N GLU A 163 -14.39 -4.25 14.16
CA GLU A 163 -14.65 -3.29 13.09
C GLU A 163 -13.42 -2.52 12.62
N ASN A 164 -12.31 -2.51 13.37
CA ASN A 164 -11.18 -1.63 13.10
C ASN A 164 -10.65 -1.81 11.67
N PHE A 165 -10.40 -3.05 11.25
CA PHE A 165 -9.93 -3.32 9.89
C PHE A 165 -10.93 -2.86 8.82
N ALA A 166 -12.22 -3.15 9.01
CA ALA A 166 -13.28 -2.76 8.09
C ALA A 166 -13.48 -1.23 8.01
N ARG A 167 -13.24 -0.52 9.11
CA ARG A 167 -13.35 0.93 9.19
C ARG A 167 -12.21 1.60 8.43
N GLU A 168 -10.96 1.24 8.73
CA GLU A 168 -9.79 1.83 8.06
C GLU A 168 -9.74 1.50 6.56
N LEU A 169 -10.10 0.28 6.16
CA LEU A 169 -10.20 -0.12 4.75
C LEU A 169 -11.10 0.83 3.96
N ARG A 170 -12.20 1.28 4.56
CA ARG A 170 -13.18 2.15 3.93
C ARG A 170 -12.76 3.62 4.02
N GLU A 171 -12.38 4.06 5.21
CA GLU A 171 -12.06 5.46 5.49
C GLU A 171 -10.75 5.91 4.87
N LEU A 172 -9.69 5.12 5.04
CA LEU A 172 -8.33 5.56 4.72
C LEU A 172 -7.85 5.03 3.38
N PHE A 173 -8.25 3.82 3.02
CA PHE A 173 -7.69 3.12 1.85
C PHE A 173 -8.58 3.16 0.61
N THR A 174 -9.88 3.43 0.74
CA THR A 174 -10.80 3.35 -0.42
C THR A 174 -11.73 4.54 -0.56
N LEU A 175 -12.80 4.62 0.24
CA LEU A 175 -13.88 5.56 0.03
C LEU A 175 -13.61 6.95 0.60
N GLY A 176 -12.63 7.13 1.48
CA GLY A 176 -12.46 8.39 2.20
C GLY A 176 -13.44 8.53 3.37
N ARG A 177 -13.23 9.56 4.19
CA ARG A 177 -14.07 9.86 5.36
C ARG A 177 -15.46 10.35 4.95
N GLY A 178 -16.49 9.92 5.65
CA GLY A 178 -17.87 10.38 5.45
C GLY A 178 -18.66 9.68 4.33
N HIS A 179 -18.05 8.77 3.57
CA HIS A 179 -18.69 8.09 2.43
C HIS A 179 -19.23 6.69 2.76
N TYR A 180 -19.59 6.46 4.02
CA TYR A 180 -20.08 5.16 4.49
C TYR A 180 -20.99 5.25 5.70
N THR A 181 -21.78 4.19 5.91
CA THR A 181 -22.60 3.99 7.09
C THR A 181 -21.97 2.99 8.06
N GLU A 182 -22.35 3.12 9.32
CA GLU A 182 -21.96 2.23 10.42
C GLU A 182 -22.40 0.78 10.17
N ALA A 183 -23.64 0.57 9.69
CA ALA A 183 -24.14 -0.75 9.32
C ALA A 183 -23.27 -1.45 8.26
N ALA A 184 -22.70 -0.69 7.33
CA ALA A 184 -21.80 -1.26 6.34
C ALA A 184 -20.39 -1.56 6.93
N VAL A 185 -19.96 -0.87 8.00
CA VAL A 185 -18.73 -1.22 8.72
C VAL A 185 -18.93 -2.56 9.42
N GLN A 186 -20.04 -2.74 10.12
CA GLN A 186 -20.42 -3.99 10.77
C GLN A 186 -20.52 -5.15 9.79
N ALA A 187 -21.18 -4.93 8.63
CA ALA A 187 -21.28 -5.95 7.59
C ALA A 187 -19.90 -6.35 7.04
N ALA A 188 -19.02 -5.39 6.78
CA ALA A 188 -17.64 -5.68 6.36
C ALA A 188 -16.82 -6.37 7.46
N ALA A 189 -16.96 -5.94 8.72
CA ALA A 189 -16.27 -6.54 9.86
C ALA A 189 -16.60 -8.03 10.00
N ARG A 190 -17.89 -8.38 9.87
CA ARG A 190 -18.37 -9.77 9.82
C ARG A 190 -17.72 -10.55 8.67
N ALA A 191 -17.57 -9.94 7.50
CA ALA A 191 -16.95 -10.58 6.33
C ALA A 191 -15.44 -10.86 6.52
N PHE A 192 -14.74 -10.05 7.31
CA PHE A 192 -13.32 -10.28 7.64
C PHE A 192 -13.08 -11.21 8.84
N THR A 193 -14.14 -11.75 9.46
CA THR A 193 -14.00 -12.68 10.59
C THR A 193 -13.22 -13.94 10.16
N GLY A 194 -12.32 -14.41 11.02
CA GLY A 194 -11.48 -15.58 10.75
C GLY A 194 -10.23 -15.31 9.89
N TRP A 195 -10.10 -14.14 9.27
CA TRP A 195 -8.87 -13.74 8.58
C TRP A 195 -7.75 -13.47 9.58
N GLY A 196 -6.55 -13.93 9.26
CA GLY A 196 -5.42 -13.81 10.17
C GLY A 196 -4.12 -14.31 9.59
N PHE A 197 -3.13 -14.57 10.45
CA PHE A 197 -1.85 -15.13 10.04
C PHE A 197 -1.36 -16.20 11.02
N ASN A 198 -0.50 -17.10 10.55
CA ASN A 198 0.17 -18.15 11.34
C ASN A 198 1.49 -17.64 11.98
N ARG A 199 2.26 -18.54 12.58
CA ARG A 199 3.50 -18.16 13.30
C ARG A 199 4.61 -17.71 12.35
N GLU A 200 4.55 -18.16 11.11
CA GLU A 200 5.46 -17.85 10.02
C GLU A 200 5.08 -16.54 9.30
N GLY A 201 4.01 -15.86 9.77
CA GLY A 201 3.53 -14.61 9.18
C GLY A 201 2.78 -14.79 7.86
N ALA A 202 2.43 -16.02 7.49
CA ALA A 202 1.61 -16.32 6.33
C ALA A 202 0.13 -16.16 6.67
N PHE A 203 -0.64 -15.62 5.73
CA PHE A 203 -2.09 -15.48 5.84
C PHE A 203 -2.75 -16.84 6.08
N VAL A 204 -3.76 -16.85 6.95
CA VAL A 204 -4.63 -18.01 7.19
C VAL A 204 -6.08 -17.56 7.31
N PHE A 205 -6.99 -18.32 6.71
CA PHE A 205 -8.42 -18.17 6.89
C PHE A 205 -8.97 -19.26 7.81
N ARG A 206 -9.44 -18.88 9.00
CA ARG A 206 -9.97 -19.78 10.02
C ARG A 206 -11.48 -19.90 9.87
N ARG A 207 -11.94 -20.82 9.03
CA ARG A 207 -13.36 -21.01 8.72
C ARG A 207 -14.25 -21.16 9.96
N ALA A 208 -13.78 -21.87 11.00
CA ALA A 208 -14.54 -22.03 12.25
C ALA A 208 -14.87 -20.70 12.97
N TRP A 209 -14.07 -19.65 12.72
CA TRP A 209 -14.25 -18.32 13.29
C TRP A 209 -14.99 -17.37 12.36
N HIS A 210 -15.25 -17.78 11.12
CA HIS A 210 -15.92 -16.96 10.12
C HIS A 210 -17.43 -16.96 10.31
N ASP A 211 -18.04 -15.82 10.04
CA ASP A 211 -19.48 -15.65 9.95
C ASP A 211 -19.93 -15.89 8.51
N ASP A 212 -20.43 -17.09 8.20
CA ASP A 212 -20.97 -17.42 6.87
C ASP A 212 -22.38 -16.83 6.62
N GLY A 213 -22.96 -16.13 7.60
CA GLY A 213 -24.30 -15.56 7.48
C GLY A 213 -24.39 -14.45 6.42
N PRO A 214 -25.62 -14.14 5.93
CA PRO A 214 -25.82 -13.07 4.96
C PRO A 214 -25.45 -11.71 5.55
N LYS A 215 -24.87 -10.86 4.71
CA LYS A 215 -24.38 -9.51 5.03
C LYS A 215 -24.87 -8.56 3.94
N THR A 216 -25.46 -7.45 4.33
CA THR A 216 -25.82 -6.38 3.40
C THR A 216 -24.69 -5.37 3.35
N PHE A 217 -24.00 -5.28 2.22
CA PHE A 217 -22.89 -4.35 2.03
C PHE A 217 -23.11 -3.50 0.78
N LEU A 218 -23.16 -2.18 0.96
CA LEU A 218 -23.35 -1.20 -0.11
C LEU A 218 -24.51 -1.56 -1.07
N GLY A 219 -25.68 -1.88 -0.50
CA GLY A 219 -26.92 -2.18 -1.24
C GLY A 219 -27.02 -3.60 -1.80
N LYS A 220 -26.01 -4.47 -1.59
CA LYS A 220 -26.02 -5.87 -2.04
C LYS A 220 -26.00 -6.82 -0.85
N THR A 221 -26.80 -7.87 -0.90
CA THR A 221 -26.88 -8.89 0.15
C THR A 221 -26.38 -10.24 -0.35
N GLY A 222 -25.54 -10.88 0.44
CA GLY A 222 -25.00 -12.20 0.14
C GLY A 222 -24.17 -12.73 1.31
N PRO A 223 -23.71 -13.99 1.25
CA PRO A 223 -22.82 -14.58 2.24
C PRO A 223 -21.38 -14.05 2.04
N TRP A 224 -21.20 -12.73 2.04
CA TRP A 224 -19.95 -12.09 1.65
C TRP A 224 -18.79 -12.44 2.58
N ASP A 225 -17.64 -12.76 2.00
CA ASP A 225 -16.37 -12.85 2.69
C ASP A 225 -15.52 -11.57 2.50
N GLY A 226 -14.32 -11.56 3.06
CA GLY A 226 -13.42 -10.41 2.96
C GLY A 226 -13.02 -10.07 1.52
N ASP A 227 -12.84 -11.05 0.63
CA ASP A 227 -12.50 -10.80 -0.77
C ASP A 227 -13.68 -10.21 -1.53
N ASP A 228 -14.91 -10.63 -1.22
CA ASP A 228 -16.12 -10.03 -1.76
C ASP A 228 -16.25 -8.56 -1.37
N ILE A 229 -15.96 -8.20 -0.12
CA ILE A 229 -15.98 -6.80 0.34
C ILE A 229 -14.97 -5.96 -0.45
N LEU A 230 -13.74 -6.45 -0.63
CA LEU A 230 -12.71 -5.75 -1.40
C LEU A 230 -13.15 -5.54 -2.85
N ARG A 231 -13.68 -6.59 -3.49
CA ARG A 231 -14.22 -6.52 -4.84
C ARG A 231 -15.38 -5.52 -4.95
N ILE A 232 -16.32 -5.51 -4.00
CA ILE A 232 -17.44 -4.56 -4.01
C ILE A 232 -16.92 -3.12 -3.86
N LEU A 233 -15.92 -2.87 -3.01
CA LEU A 233 -15.29 -1.54 -2.85
C LEU A 233 -14.62 -1.06 -4.14
N LEU A 234 -13.96 -1.96 -4.88
CA LEU A 234 -13.33 -1.63 -6.15
C LEU A 234 -14.35 -1.27 -7.25
N THR A 235 -15.59 -1.76 -7.17
CA THR A 235 -16.68 -1.32 -8.08
C THR A 235 -17.23 0.07 -7.78
N ARG A 236 -16.77 0.75 -6.73
CA ARG A 236 -17.23 2.10 -6.38
C ARG A 236 -16.35 3.13 -7.07
N ARG A 237 -16.94 3.89 -8.01
CA ARG A 237 -16.26 5.03 -8.66
C ARG A 237 -15.59 5.96 -7.65
N HIS A 238 -16.24 6.21 -6.51
CA HIS A 238 -15.66 7.06 -5.46
C HIS A 238 -14.27 6.59 -4.99
N THR A 239 -13.98 5.29 -5.00
CA THR A 239 -12.65 4.75 -4.70
C THR A 239 -11.61 5.26 -5.72
N ALA A 240 -11.97 5.29 -7.00
CA ALA A 240 -11.10 5.84 -8.05
C ALA A 240 -10.91 7.35 -7.89
N TYR A 241 -11.98 8.11 -7.61
CA TYR A 241 -11.88 9.55 -7.36
C TYR A 241 -10.95 9.86 -6.18
N PHE A 242 -11.14 9.18 -5.04
CA PHE A 242 -10.32 9.36 -3.85
C PHE A 242 -8.84 9.11 -4.13
N LEU A 243 -8.52 8.01 -4.81
CA LEU A 243 -7.15 7.64 -5.08
C LEU A 243 -6.51 8.54 -6.13
N THR A 244 -7.24 8.87 -7.20
CA THR A 244 -6.75 9.77 -8.26
C THR A 244 -6.51 11.18 -7.76
N GLU A 245 -7.35 11.71 -6.85
CA GLU A 245 -7.08 13.01 -6.24
C GLU A 245 -5.76 12.99 -5.45
N LYS A 246 -5.49 11.92 -4.68
CA LYS A 246 -4.22 11.75 -3.96
C LYS A 246 -3.04 11.64 -4.93
N LEU A 247 -3.16 10.87 -6.01
CA LEU A 247 -2.13 10.77 -7.04
C LEU A 247 -1.87 12.10 -7.73
N TYR A 248 -2.92 12.87 -8.05
CA TYR A 248 -2.79 14.20 -8.64
C TYR A 248 -2.03 15.15 -7.69
N ARG A 249 -2.38 15.18 -6.41
CA ARG A 249 -1.67 15.99 -5.40
C ARG A 249 -0.20 15.59 -5.27
N TYR A 250 0.07 14.30 -5.35
CA TYR A 250 1.39 13.73 -5.21
C TYR A 250 2.30 14.04 -6.42
N PHE A 251 1.81 13.85 -7.65
CA PHE A 251 2.60 13.95 -8.88
C PHE A 251 2.48 15.27 -9.64
N VAL A 252 1.39 16.02 -9.48
CA VAL A 252 1.10 17.21 -10.30
C VAL A 252 1.21 18.47 -9.46
N HIS A 253 0.21 18.73 -8.63
CA HIS A 253 0.03 20.01 -7.93
C HIS A 253 -0.72 19.81 -6.61
N PRO A 254 -0.31 20.43 -5.49
CA PRO A 254 -0.96 20.23 -4.19
C PRO A 254 -2.45 20.62 -4.17
N GLU A 255 -2.84 21.57 -5.01
CA GLU A 255 -4.24 21.93 -5.26
C GLU A 255 -4.74 21.18 -6.50
N PRO A 256 -5.72 20.26 -6.35
CA PRO A 256 -6.20 19.45 -7.45
C PRO A 256 -7.10 20.24 -8.40
N ASP A 257 -6.89 20.03 -9.69
CA ASP A 257 -7.86 20.42 -10.72
C ASP A 257 -8.97 19.37 -10.74
N VAL A 258 -10.18 19.78 -10.32
CA VAL A 258 -11.33 18.88 -10.15
C VAL A 258 -11.77 18.26 -11.48
N GLU A 259 -11.71 19.03 -12.58
CA GLU A 259 -12.10 18.53 -13.90
C GLU A 259 -11.09 17.50 -14.39
N GLN A 260 -9.80 17.79 -14.24
CA GLN A 260 -8.75 16.86 -14.65
C GLN A 260 -8.74 15.59 -13.81
N VAL A 261 -8.96 15.70 -12.49
CA VAL A 261 -9.10 14.56 -11.58
C VAL A 261 -10.28 13.68 -11.97
N ALA A 262 -11.42 14.26 -12.36
CA ALA A 262 -12.58 13.49 -12.79
C ALA A 262 -12.27 12.66 -14.05
N VAL A 263 -11.61 13.25 -15.04
CA VAL A 263 -11.18 12.53 -16.26
C VAL A 263 -10.23 11.38 -15.90
N TRP A 264 -9.25 11.63 -15.02
CA TRP A 264 -8.31 10.60 -14.60
C TRP A 264 -8.97 9.52 -13.75
N ALA A 265 -9.97 9.85 -12.94
CA ALA A 265 -10.68 8.90 -12.08
C ALA A 265 -11.51 7.92 -12.92
N GLU A 266 -12.16 8.38 -13.99
CA GLU A 266 -12.88 7.48 -14.90
C GLU A 266 -11.91 6.58 -15.67
N ALA A 267 -10.78 7.11 -16.15
CA ALA A 267 -9.74 6.30 -16.79
C ALA A 267 -9.15 5.26 -15.82
N PHE A 268 -8.91 5.66 -14.57
CA PHE A 268 -8.42 4.79 -13.51
C PHE A 268 -9.42 3.67 -13.21
N TYR A 269 -10.70 4.00 -13.04
CA TYR A 269 -11.77 3.04 -12.80
C TYR A 269 -11.92 2.02 -13.95
N ALA A 270 -11.76 2.48 -15.20
CA ALA A 270 -11.81 1.60 -16.36
C ALA A 270 -10.61 0.64 -16.47
N SER A 271 -9.49 0.93 -15.80
CA SER A 271 -8.25 0.14 -15.88
C SER A 271 -8.26 -1.12 -15.02
N GLY A 272 -9.20 -1.27 -14.08
CA GLY A 272 -9.32 -2.39 -13.14
C GLY A 272 -8.90 -2.03 -11.72
#